data_AF-A0A5R9FUF9-F1
#
_entry.id   AF-A0A5R9FUF9-F1
#
_cell.length_a   1.000
_cell.length_b   1.000
_cell.length_c   1.000
_cell.angle_alpha   90.00
_cell.angle_beta   90.00
_cell.angle_gamma   90.00
#
_symmetry.space_group_name_H-M   'P 1'
#
loop_
_entity.id
_entity.type
_entity.pdbx_description
1 polymer ?
#
loop_
_entity_poly.entity_id
_entity_poly.type
_entity_poly.pdbx_seq_one_letter_code
_entity_poly.pdbx_strand_id
1 'polypeptide(L)'
;MTPEPEPAENGLAAASTGCPAPLTRATLAERGFVGFVPFAGLPHSTVPAGEGIYVVLRPAASPPVFLARSPAGHRKGHDPTTTAATLNSAWVPGATVVYVGKAAGRQGLSKRLNAYRRQGQGRNAGHSGGEYIWQLADSDTLLVAWRTVADPPAGQAEAKLIAEFTALHGALPFANRNRGLLDLRNRKHPSGA
;
A
#
# COMPACT_ATOMS: atom_id res chain seq x y z
N MET A 1 16.42 -60.84 22.01
CA MET A 1 17.41 -59.81 21.66
C MET A 1 16.70 -58.86 20.73
N THR A 2 16.13 -57.81 21.30
CA THR A 2 15.20 -56.88 20.66
C THR A 2 15.96 -55.57 20.47
N PRO A 3 16.05 -54.99 19.27
CA PRO A 3 16.75 -53.72 19.11
C PRO A 3 15.88 -52.58 19.67
N GLU A 4 16.52 -51.74 20.48
CA GLU A 4 16.05 -50.46 21.00
C GLU A 4 15.91 -49.45 19.84
N PRO A 5 14.85 -48.61 19.78
CA PRO A 5 14.78 -47.54 18.80
C PRO A 5 15.51 -46.29 19.28
N GLU A 6 16.40 -45.78 18.43
CA GLU A 6 17.09 -44.48 18.61
C GLU A 6 16.12 -43.28 18.61
N PRO A 7 16.47 -42.17 19.29
CA PRO A 7 15.56 -41.06 19.52
C PRO A 7 15.37 -40.20 18.26
N ALA A 8 14.13 -39.75 18.07
CA ALA A 8 13.76 -38.81 17.02
C ALA A 8 14.49 -37.47 17.19
N GLU A 9 15.30 -37.11 16.19
CA GLU A 9 15.89 -35.78 16.09
C GLU A 9 14.79 -34.73 15.88
N ASN A 10 14.74 -33.78 16.82
CA ASN A 10 13.97 -32.56 16.74
C ASN A 10 14.35 -31.77 15.47
N GLY A 11 13.50 -31.84 14.45
CA GLY A 11 13.53 -30.95 13.30
C GLY A 11 13.17 -29.52 13.71
N LEU A 12 14.19 -28.76 14.09
CA LEU A 12 14.15 -27.31 14.25
C LEU A 12 13.63 -26.69 12.93
N ALA A 13 12.43 -26.10 12.97
CA ALA A 13 11.85 -25.38 11.85
C ALA A 13 12.80 -24.24 11.44
N ALA A 14 13.53 -24.46 10.34
CA ALA A 14 14.32 -23.43 9.71
C ALA A 14 13.38 -22.30 9.26
N ALA A 15 13.47 -21.14 9.92
CA ALA A 15 12.90 -19.91 9.40
C ALA A 15 13.55 -19.67 8.03
N SER A 16 12.79 -19.81 6.95
CA SER A 16 13.25 -19.46 5.61
C SER A 16 13.63 -17.98 5.61
N THR A 17 14.92 -17.72 5.60
CA THR A 17 15.51 -16.48 5.09
C THR A 17 15.39 -16.47 3.58
N GLY A 18 14.15 -16.49 3.09
CA GLY A 18 13.83 -16.35 1.68
C GLY A 18 13.89 -14.88 1.27
N CYS A 19 14.23 -14.64 0.01
CA CYS A 19 13.98 -13.36 -0.63
C CYS A 19 12.50 -12.99 -0.41
N PRO A 20 12.15 -11.74 -0.05
CA PRO A 20 10.76 -11.37 0.16
C PRO A 20 9.93 -11.76 -1.07
N ALA A 21 8.71 -12.25 -0.85
CA ALA A 21 7.84 -12.64 -1.96
C ALA A 21 7.46 -11.40 -2.79
N PRO A 22 7.40 -11.48 -4.13
CA PRO A 22 6.95 -10.38 -4.97
C PRO A 22 5.58 -9.86 -4.54
N LEU A 23 5.37 -8.54 -4.55
CA LEU A 23 4.08 -7.92 -4.23
C LEU A 23 3.19 -7.85 -5.47
N THR A 24 2.60 -8.98 -5.85
CA THR A 24 1.66 -9.11 -6.98
C THR A 24 0.22 -9.19 -6.49
N ARG A 25 -0.74 -9.14 -7.42
CA ARG A 25 -2.16 -9.38 -7.10
C ARG A 25 -2.37 -10.70 -6.36
N ALA A 26 -1.72 -11.78 -6.80
CA ALA A 26 -1.89 -13.11 -6.21
C ALA A 26 -1.38 -13.17 -4.77
N THR A 27 -0.14 -12.74 -4.54
CA THR A 27 0.47 -12.77 -3.19
C THR A 27 -0.21 -11.79 -2.24
N LEU A 28 -0.72 -10.65 -2.72
CA LEU A 28 -1.54 -9.75 -1.90
C LEU A 28 -2.90 -10.38 -1.54
N ALA A 29 -3.53 -11.10 -2.46
CA ALA A 29 -4.79 -11.80 -2.19
C ALA A 29 -4.62 -12.90 -1.13
N GLU A 30 -3.54 -13.69 -1.22
CA GLU A 30 -3.16 -14.68 -0.18
C GLU A 30 -2.93 -14.02 1.19
N ARG A 31 -2.46 -12.78 1.19
CA ARG A 31 -2.27 -11.97 2.40
C ARG A 31 -3.56 -11.29 2.88
N GLY A 32 -4.71 -11.60 2.28
CA GLY A 32 -6.02 -11.10 2.69
C GLY A 32 -6.40 -9.72 2.12
N PHE A 33 -5.69 -9.23 1.09
CA PHE A 33 -6.17 -8.08 0.35
C PHE A 33 -7.35 -8.48 -0.55
N VAL A 34 -8.36 -7.61 -0.59
CA VAL A 34 -9.56 -7.77 -1.42
C VAL A 34 -9.86 -6.49 -2.18
N GLY A 35 -10.91 -6.49 -3.01
CA GLY A 35 -11.27 -5.35 -3.85
C GLY A 35 -10.68 -5.50 -5.24
N PHE A 36 -9.40 -5.19 -5.40
CA PHE A 36 -8.71 -5.17 -6.70
C PHE A 36 -9.57 -4.60 -7.85
N VAL A 37 -10.20 -3.46 -7.57
CA VAL A 37 -11.10 -2.76 -8.50
C VAL A 37 -10.49 -1.43 -8.95
N PRO A 38 -10.82 -0.94 -10.15
CA PRO A 38 -10.53 0.44 -10.52
C PRO A 38 -11.09 1.46 -9.53
N PHE A 39 -10.49 2.65 -9.44
CA PHE A 39 -11.03 3.73 -8.60
C PHE A 39 -12.51 4.05 -8.91
N ALA A 40 -12.90 3.96 -10.19
CA ALA A 40 -14.28 4.15 -10.64
C ALA A 40 -15.25 3.08 -10.09
N GLY A 41 -14.76 1.88 -9.75
CA GLY A 41 -15.55 0.78 -9.18
C GLY A 41 -15.74 0.85 -7.67
N LEU A 42 -15.02 1.72 -6.96
CA LEU A 42 -15.12 1.85 -5.48
C LEU A 42 -16.54 2.17 -4.99
N PRO A 43 -17.37 3.01 -5.65
CA PRO A 43 -18.76 3.25 -5.22
C PRO A 43 -19.66 2.01 -5.24
N HIS A 44 -19.30 1.00 -6.04
CA HIS A 44 -20.03 -0.27 -6.17
C HIS A 44 -19.39 -1.40 -5.37
N SER A 45 -18.38 -1.10 -4.56
CA SER A 45 -17.63 -2.08 -3.79
C SER A 45 -17.96 -2.00 -2.30
N THR A 46 -17.99 -3.14 -1.63
CA THR A 46 -18.16 -3.22 -0.18
C THR A 46 -16.84 -2.91 0.53
N VAL A 47 -16.44 -1.63 0.55
CA VAL A 47 -15.25 -1.19 1.29
C VAL A 47 -15.60 -1.07 2.78
N PRO A 48 -14.92 -1.79 3.68
CA PRO A 48 -15.21 -1.74 5.10
C PRO A 48 -14.97 -0.34 5.68
N ALA A 49 -15.74 0.03 6.70
CA ALA A 49 -15.59 1.31 7.39
C ALA A 49 -14.43 1.32 8.42
N GLY A 50 -13.89 0.14 8.76
CA GLY A 50 -12.83 -0.03 9.75
C GLY A 50 -11.45 0.47 9.31
N GLU A 51 -10.50 0.36 10.22
CA GLU A 51 -9.09 0.66 9.96
C GLU A 51 -8.47 -0.39 9.03
N GLY A 52 -7.44 0.02 8.30
CA GLY A 52 -6.86 -0.83 7.29
C GLY A 52 -5.67 -0.23 6.56
N ILE A 53 -5.08 -1.05 5.71
CA ILE A 53 -4.13 -0.63 4.69
C ILE A 53 -4.70 -0.90 3.32
N TYR A 54 -4.25 -0.13 2.34
CA TYR A 54 -4.62 -0.30 0.94
C TYR A 54 -3.40 -0.13 0.06
N VAL A 55 -3.46 -0.73 -1.11
CA VAL A 55 -2.45 -0.66 -2.15
C VAL A 55 -3.10 -0.24 -3.46
N VAL A 56 -2.33 0.45 -4.29
CA VAL A 56 -2.68 0.74 -5.68
C VAL A 56 -1.72 -0.06 -6.55
N LEU A 57 -2.28 -0.84 -7.47
CA LEU A 57 -1.55 -1.67 -8.40
C LEU A 57 -1.72 -1.12 -9.82
N ARG A 58 -0.64 -1.13 -10.60
CA ARG A 58 -0.69 -0.93 -12.05
C ARG A 58 -0.59 -2.29 -12.75
N PRO A 59 -1.65 -2.78 -13.42
CA PRO A 59 -1.61 -4.08 -14.08
C PRO A 59 -0.65 -4.15 -15.27
N ALA A 60 -0.47 -3.03 -15.98
CA ALA A 60 0.41 -2.95 -17.13
C ALA A 60 1.88 -3.07 -16.72
N ALA A 61 2.63 -3.93 -17.43
CA ALA A 61 4.08 -4.10 -17.26
C ALA A 61 4.91 -3.16 -18.17
N SER A 62 4.27 -2.50 -19.14
CA SER A 62 4.92 -1.53 -20.03
C SER A 62 5.44 -0.31 -19.26
N PRO A 63 6.46 0.42 -19.78
CA PRO A 63 6.82 1.72 -19.22
C PRO A 63 5.61 2.66 -19.13
N PRO A 64 5.50 3.50 -18.08
CA PRO A 64 4.39 4.41 -17.92
C PRO A 64 4.50 5.58 -18.90
N VAL A 65 3.37 6.15 -19.27
CA VAL A 65 3.30 7.48 -19.89
C VAL A 65 2.84 8.46 -18.83
N PHE A 66 3.60 9.54 -18.65
CA PHE A 66 3.27 10.57 -17.67
C PHE A 66 2.53 11.75 -18.30
N LEU A 67 1.44 12.17 -17.66
CA LEU A 67 0.69 13.37 -18.03
C LEU A 67 1.46 14.63 -17.62
N ALA A 68 1.43 15.65 -18.48
CA ALA A 68 2.03 16.95 -18.21
C ALA A 68 1.35 17.70 -17.05
N ARG A 69 0.07 17.42 -16.78
CA ARG A 69 -0.71 17.97 -15.67
C ARG A 69 -1.49 16.87 -14.97
N SER A 70 -1.58 16.97 -13.64
CA SER A 70 -2.41 16.07 -12.85
C SER A 70 -3.88 16.45 -12.98
N PRO A 71 -4.81 15.50 -13.21
CA PRO A 71 -6.25 15.75 -13.16
C PRO A 71 -6.76 15.87 -11.71
N ALA A 72 -5.90 15.63 -10.72
CA ALA A 72 -6.31 15.57 -9.33
C ALA A 72 -6.68 16.95 -8.76
N GLY A 73 -7.66 16.96 -7.85
CA GLY A 73 -8.19 18.18 -7.26
C GLY A 73 -7.17 18.90 -6.37
N HIS A 74 -7.21 20.24 -6.43
CA HIS A 74 -6.29 21.09 -5.70
C HIS A 74 -6.75 21.21 -4.24
N ARG A 75 -6.06 20.51 -3.34
CA ARG A 75 -6.37 20.57 -1.90
C ARG A 75 -5.73 21.81 -1.31
N LYS A 76 -6.55 22.70 -0.72
CA LYS A 76 -6.07 23.95 -0.09
C LYS A 76 -5.16 24.78 -1.03
N GLY A 77 -5.47 24.79 -2.33
CA GLY A 77 -4.69 25.51 -3.35
C GLY A 77 -3.40 24.83 -3.80
N HIS A 78 -3.04 23.65 -3.26
CA HIS A 78 -1.89 22.88 -3.72
C HIS A 78 -2.19 22.18 -5.05
N ASP A 79 -1.42 22.49 -6.09
CA ASP A 79 -1.43 21.79 -7.37
C ASP A 79 -0.70 20.43 -7.21
N PRO A 80 -1.38 19.30 -7.46
CA PRO A 80 -0.76 17.97 -7.36
C PRO A 80 0.16 17.62 -8.55
N THR A 81 0.32 18.53 -9.52
CA THR A 81 1.22 18.35 -10.66
C THR A 81 2.68 18.45 -10.26
N THR A 82 3.49 17.49 -10.71
CA THR A 82 4.95 17.51 -10.62
C THR A 82 5.60 17.32 -11.98
N THR A 83 6.92 17.47 -12.04
CA THR A 83 7.68 17.41 -13.30
C THR A 83 7.87 15.98 -13.79
N ALA A 84 8.02 15.81 -15.10
CA ALA A 84 8.37 14.51 -15.68
C ALA A 84 9.70 13.96 -15.13
N ALA A 85 10.69 14.82 -14.84
CA ALA A 85 11.95 14.39 -14.23
C ALA A 85 11.73 13.76 -12.84
N THR A 86 10.88 14.37 -12.01
CA THR A 86 10.49 13.84 -10.70
C THR A 86 9.77 12.50 -10.82
N LEU A 87 8.82 12.37 -11.75
CA LEU A 87 8.08 11.13 -11.97
C LEU A 87 9.01 10.00 -12.47
N ASN A 88 9.88 10.30 -13.44
CA ASN A 88 10.85 9.32 -13.95
C ASN A 88 11.81 8.86 -12.86
N SER A 89 12.31 9.77 -12.01
CA SER A 89 13.20 9.40 -10.91
C SER A 89 12.51 8.57 -9.80
N ALA A 90 11.19 8.73 -9.63
CA ALA A 90 10.42 7.96 -8.67
C ALA A 90 9.95 6.59 -9.22
N TRP A 91 9.97 6.41 -10.54
CA TRP A 91 9.46 5.20 -11.18
C TRP A 91 10.34 3.98 -10.87
N VAL A 92 9.69 2.85 -10.54
CA VAL A 92 10.35 1.58 -10.23
C VAL A 92 9.97 0.56 -11.32
N PRO A 93 10.87 0.26 -12.27
CA PRO A 93 10.59 -0.71 -13.33
C PRO A 93 10.22 -2.09 -12.78
N GLY A 94 9.20 -2.72 -13.37
CA GLY A 94 8.74 -4.06 -13.00
C GLY A 94 7.94 -4.16 -11.71
N ALA A 95 7.80 -3.07 -10.93
CA ALA A 95 6.96 -3.07 -9.73
C ALA A 95 5.48 -2.97 -10.09
N THR A 96 4.65 -3.89 -9.58
CA THR A 96 3.19 -3.83 -9.76
C THR A 96 2.52 -2.88 -8.78
N VAL A 97 3.00 -2.81 -7.53
CA VAL A 97 2.49 -1.88 -6.52
C VAL A 97 3.10 -0.50 -6.74
N VAL A 98 2.25 0.49 -7.00
CA VAL A 98 2.68 1.88 -7.23
C VAL A 98 2.41 2.80 -6.03
N TYR A 99 1.59 2.37 -5.08
CA TYR A 99 1.32 3.11 -3.86
C TYR A 99 0.85 2.19 -2.73
N VAL A 100 1.29 2.49 -1.51
CA VAL A 100 0.81 1.89 -0.26
C VAL A 100 0.32 3.01 0.65
N GLY A 101 -0.89 2.86 1.19
CA GLY A 101 -1.47 3.83 2.11
C GLY A 101 -2.22 3.18 3.27
N LYS A 102 -2.45 3.97 4.32
CA LYS A 102 -3.25 3.57 5.49
C LYS A 102 -4.55 4.36 5.67
N ALA A 103 -5.48 3.74 6.40
CA ALA A 103 -6.70 4.34 6.92
C ALA A 103 -6.82 4.00 8.42
N ALA A 104 -6.96 5.02 9.26
CA ALA A 104 -6.95 4.89 10.72
C ALA A 104 -7.85 5.95 11.39
N GLY A 105 -8.26 5.70 12.64
CA GLY A 105 -9.10 6.56 13.44
C GLY A 105 -10.45 6.85 12.78
N ARG A 106 -10.90 8.12 12.85
CA ARG A 106 -12.17 8.56 12.25
C ARG A 106 -12.22 8.45 10.71
N GLN A 107 -11.08 8.15 10.08
CA GLN A 107 -10.88 8.03 8.63
C GLN A 107 -10.53 6.57 8.26
N GLY A 108 -11.50 5.65 8.44
CA GLY A 108 -11.37 4.27 8.01
C GLY A 108 -11.37 4.09 6.48
N LEU A 109 -11.19 2.85 6.03
CA LEU A 109 -10.91 2.50 4.63
C LEU A 109 -11.91 3.11 3.65
N SER A 110 -13.22 2.94 3.88
CA SER A 110 -14.27 3.50 3.02
C SER A 110 -14.15 5.01 2.80
N LYS A 111 -13.97 5.79 3.88
CA LYS A 111 -13.82 7.25 3.79
C LYS A 111 -12.52 7.64 3.09
N ARG A 112 -11.41 6.97 3.43
CA ARG A 112 -10.09 7.27 2.86
C ARG A 112 -10.04 7.00 1.36
N LEU A 113 -10.54 5.84 0.92
CA LEU A 113 -10.57 5.46 -0.49
C LEU A 113 -11.56 6.32 -1.29
N ASN A 114 -12.71 6.68 -0.70
CA ASN A 114 -13.62 7.63 -1.35
C ASN A 114 -12.99 9.00 -1.53
N ALA A 115 -12.28 9.52 -0.52
CA ALA A 115 -11.54 10.76 -0.65
C ALA A 115 -10.46 10.68 -1.74
N TYR A 116 -9.74 9.56 -1.83
CA TYR A 116 -8.71 9.37 -2.85
C TYR A 116 -9.30 9.38 -4.26
N ARG A 117 -10.36 8.60 -4.47
CA ARG A 117 -11.13 8.58 -5.72
C ARG A 117 -11.60 9.98 -6.13
N ARG A 118 -12.22 10.71 -5.19
CA ARG A 118 -12.73 12.06 -5.46
C ARG A 118 -11.60 13.02 -5.82
N GLN A 119 -10.44 12.88 -5.18
CA GLN A 119 -9.26 13.66 -5.53
C GLN A 119 -8.88 13.42 -6.99
N GLY A 120 -8.77 12.17 -7.45
CA GLY A 120 -8.50 11.85 -8.86
C GLY A 120 -9.54 12.38 -9.86
N GLN A 121 -10.75 12.70 -9.41
CA GLN A 121 -11.82 13.32 -10.20
C GLN A 121 -11.77 14.86 -10.18
N GLY A 122 -10.62 15.46 -9.85
CA GLY A 122 -10.49 16.92 -9.77
C GLY A 122 -11.15 17.57 -8.55
N ARG A 123 -11.73 16.80 -7.62
CA ARG A 123 -12.46 17.36 -6.48
C ARG A 123 -11.53 17.68 -5.32
N ASN A 124 -11.78 18.79 -4.63
CA ASN A 124 -11.10 19.09 -3.37
C ASN A 124 -11.51 18.05 -2.30
N ALA A 125 -10.60 17.12 -2.02
CA ALA A 125 -10.78 16.03 -1.06
C ALA A 125 -9.56 15.98 -0.12
N GLY A 126 -9.79 15.57 1.13
CA GLY A 126 -8.78 15.55 2.20
C GLY A 126 -7.72 14.45 2.06
N HIS A 127 -7.22 14.19 0.86
CA HIS A 127 -6.13 13.26 0.59
C HIS A 127 -4.92 14.03 0.05
N SER A 128 -3.72 13.62 0.44
CA SER A 128 -2.46 14.27 0.04
C SER A 128 -1.33 13.27 -0.21
N GLY A 129 -1.55 11.98 0.04
CA GLY A 129 -0.56 10.94 -0.26
C GLY A 129 -0.81 10.38 -1.65
N GLY A 130 0.24 9.88 -2.31
CA GLY A 130 0.06 9.12 -3.54
C GLY A 130 -0.26 9.95 -4.79
N GLU A 131 -0.15 11.28 -4.75
CA GLU A 131 -0.57 12.16 -5.84
C GLU A 131 0.06 11.86 -7.21
N TYR A 132 1.26 11.26 -7.24
CA TYR A 132 1.95 10.89 -8.48
C TYR A 132 1.15 9.89 -9.33
N ILE A 133 0.31 9.04 -8.72
CA ILE A 133 -0.49 8.08 -9.51
C ILE A 133 -1.42 8.78 -10.50
N TRP A 134 -1.83 10.01 -10.20
CA TRP A 134 -2.75 10.75 -11.05
C TRP A 134 -2.09 11.32 -12.31
N GLN A 135 -0.76 11.38 -12.36
CA GLN A 135 -0.03 11.68 -13.59
C GLN A 135 0.32 10.43 -14.40
N LEU A 136 -0.16 9.25 -14.03
CA LEU A 136 -0.13 8.09 -14.94
C LEU A 136 -1.26 8.26 -15.96
N ALA A 137 -0.93 8.17 -17.25
CA ALA A 137 -1.91 8.29 -18.34
C ALA A 137 -2.99 7.19 -18.28
N ASP A 138 -2.65 6.04 -17.70
CA ASP A 138 -3.53 4.89 -17.47
C ASP A 138 -4.04 4.81 -16.02
N SER A 139 -4.11 5.94 -15.32
CA SER A 139 -4.53 6.01 -13.90
C SER A 139 -5.96 5.49 -13.64
N ASP A 140 -6.81 5.46 -14.67
CA ASP A 140 -8.16 4.89 -14.65
C ASP A 140 -8.17 3.36 -14.59
N THR A 141 -7.10 2.71 -15.05
CA THR A 141 -6.92 1.25 -15.01
C THR A 141 -6.31 0.73 -13.71
N LEU A 142 -5.83 1.64 -12.85
CA LEU A 142 -5.19 1.27 -11.59
C LEU A 142 -6.15 0.55 -10.66
N LEU A 143 -5.70 -0.56 -10.11
CA LEU A 143 -6.49 -1.37 -9.19
C LEU A 143 -6.21 -0.98 -7.76
N VAL A 144 -7.26 -0.78 -6.97
CA VAL A 144 -7.19 -0.54 -5.54
C VAL A 144 -7.58 -1.82 -4.81
N ALA A 145 -6.71 -2.26 -3.90
CA ALA A 145 -7.00 -3.36 -3.00
C ALA A 145 -6.80 -2.93 -1.55
N TRP A 146 -7.58 -3.50 -0.63
CA TRP A 146 -7.55 -3.14 0.79
C TRP A 146 -7.61 -4.37 1.68
N ARG A 147 -7.12 -4.20 2.90
CA ARG A 147 -7.20 -5.18 3.98
C ARG A 147 -7.45 -4.46 5.29
N THR A 148 -8.43 -4.91 6.06
CA THR A 148 -8.65 -4.42 7.43
C THR A 148 -7.52 -4.89 8.33
N VAL A 149 -7.07 -4.04 9.25
CA VAL A 149 -6.10 -4.40 10.27
C VAL A 149 -6.54 -3.85 11.62
N ALA A 150 -6.46 -4.69 12.65
CA ALA A 150 -6.72 -4.32 14.04
C ALA A 150 -5.41 -4.32 14.86
N ASP A 151 -4.57 -5.34 14.66
CA ASP A 151 -3.24 -5.47 15.26
C ASP A 151 -2.30 -6.14 14.22
N PRO A 152 -1.15 -5.54 13.86
CA PRO A 152 -0.63 -4.26 14.33
C PRO A 152 -1.43 -3.06 13.81
N PRO A 153 -1.32 -1.87 14.45
CA PRO A 153 -1.98 -0.66 14.01
C PRO A 153 -1.68 -0.35 12.54
N ALA A 154 -2.64 0.26 11.83
CA ALA A 154 -2.55 0.51 10.39
C ALA A 154 -1.26 1.24 9.96
N GLY A 155 -0.70 2.12 10.81
CA GLY A 155 0.60 2.76 10.58
C GLY A 155 1.79 1.80 10.53
N GLN A 156 1.83 0.83 11.44
CA GLN A 156 2.87 -0.19 11.45
C GLN A 156 2.69 -1.18 10.29
N ALA A 157 1.45 -1.57 9.99
CA ALA A 157 1.15 -2.43 8.84
C ALA A 157 1.55 -1.78 7.50
N GLU A 158 1.29 -0.48 7.32
CA GLU A 158 1.74 0.31 6.16
C GLU A 158 3.26 0.37 6.09
N ALA A 159 3.93 0.77 7.19
CA ALA A 159 5.39 0.88 7.22
C ALA A 159 6.07 -0.47 6.92
N LYS A 160 5.53 -1.57 7.44
CA LYS A 160 6.02 -2.93 7.14
C LYS A 160 5.92 -3.25 5.65
N LEU A 161 4.78 -2.97 5.02
CA LEU A 161 4.60 -3.27 3.60
C LEU A 161 5.48 -2.38 2.70
N ILE A 162 5.70 -1.11 3.08
CA ILE A 162 6.66 -0.23 2.40
C ILE A 162 8.10 -0.72 2.58
N ALA A 163 8.47 -1.21 3.77
CA ALA A 163 9.78 -1.78 4.02
C ALA A 163 10.02 -3.05 3.18
N GLU A 164 9.02 -3.93 3.09
CA GLU A 164 9.07 -5.11 2.21
C GLU A 164 9.24 -4.72 0.74
N PHE A 165 8.47 -3.73 0.25
CA PHE A 165 8.66 -3.19 -1.10
C PHE A 165 10.08 -2.65 -1.30
N THR A 166 10.59 -1.90 -0.33
CA THR A 166 11.95 -1.32 -0.39
C THR A 166 13.02 -2.40 -0.42
N ALA A 167 12.85 -3.50 0.32
CA ALA A 167 13.76 -4.63 0.29
C ALA A 167 13.76 -5.35 -1.07
N LEU A 168 12.61 -5.42 -1.74
CA LEU A 168 12.46 -6.02 -3.07
C LEU A 168 13.05 -5.18 -4.19
N HIS A 169 12.89 -3.86 -4.12
CA HIS A 169 13.12 -2.97 -5.26
C HIS A 169 14.23 -1.93 -5.04
N GLY A 170 14.77 -1.81 -3.81
CA GLY A 170 15.76 -0.79 -3.46
C GLY A 170 15.23 0.64 -3.41
N ALA A 171 13.93 0.85 -3.63
CA ALA A 171 13.26 2.15 -3.71
C ALA A 171 11.88 2.13 -3.03
N LEU A 172 11.28 3.29 -2.79
CA LEU A 172 9.89 3.40 -2.34
C LEU A 172 8.92 3.06 -3.49
N PRO A 173 7.67 2.63 -3.19
CA PRO A 173 6.63 2.59 -4.22
C PRO A 173 6.49 3.95 -4.88
N PHE A 174 6.25 3.97 -6.19
CA PHE A 174 6.26 5.17 -7.04
C PHE A 174 5.66 6.44 -6.40
N ALA A 175 4.50 6.34 -5.78
CA ALA A 175 3.79 7.49 -5.22
C ALA A 175 3.95 7.65 -3.68
N ASN A 176 4.76 6.82 -3.04
CA ASN A 176 5.14 6.97 -1.63
C ASN A 176 6.33 7.91 -1.49
N ARG A 177 6.19 8.95 -0.67
CA ARG A 177 7.23 9.98 -0.42
C ARG A 177 7.93 9.81 0.95
N ASN A 178 7.54 8.81 1.73
CA ASN A 178 8.15 8.46 3.01
C ASN A 178 7.96 6.96 3.29
N ARG A 179 8.63 6.43 4.32
CA ARG A 179 8.61 5.01 4.71
C ARG A 179 7.38 4.58 5.53
N GLY A 180 6.33 5.39 5.55
CA GLY A 180 5.19 5.22 6.44
C GLY A 180 5.45 5.79 7.84
N LEU A 181 4.37 6.02 8.59
CA LEU A 181 4.45 6.53 9.96
C LEU A 181 4.22 5.39 10.94
N LEU A 182 5.28 5.00 11.65
CA LEU A 182 5.15 4.24 12.89
C LEU A 182 4.38 5.13 13.87
N ASP A 183 3.14 4.77 14.17
CA ASP A 183 2.37 5.51 15.18
C ASP A 183 2.96 5.16 16.54
N LEU A 184 3.95 5.94 16.98
CA LEU A 184 4.60 5.78 18.29
C LEU A 184 3.69 6.20 19.46
N ARG A 185 2.44 6.56 19.19
CA ARG A 185 1.46 7.03 20.18
C ARG A 185 0.72 5.91 20.89
N ASN A 186 1.43 4.85 21.32
CA ASN A 186 0.90 3.94 22.33
C ASN A 186 1.97 3.18 23.14
N ARG A 187 3.03 3.88 23.59
CA ARG A 187 3.69 3.44 24.83
C ARG A 187 2.77 3.82 25.99
N LYS A 188 1.81 2.94 26.32
CA LYS A 188 1.29 2.95 27.70
C LYS A 188 2.47 2.63 28.59
N HIS A 189 2.90 3.60 29.40
CA HIS A 189 3.70 3.30 30.58
C HIS A 189 2.89 2.31 31.42
N PRO A 190 3.42 1.14 31.80
CA PRO A 190 2.92 0.48 32.99
C PRO A 190 3.31 1.39 34.16
N SER A 191 2.33 2.09 34.71
CA SER A 191 2.44 2.62 36.07
C SER A 191 2.59 1.40 36.98
N GLY A 192 3.84 1.16 37.40
CA GLY A 192 4.19 0.17 38.41
C GLY A 192 3.53 0.52 39.75
N ALA A 193 3.13 -0.54 40.43
CA ALA A 193 2.66 -0.57 41.81
C ALA A 193 3.73 -0.11 42.80
#